data_AF-A0A7D4SIT6-F1
#
_entry.id   AF-A0A7D4SIT6-F1
#
_cell.length_a   1.000
_cell.length_b   1.000
_cell.length_c   1.000
_cell.angle_alpha   90.00
_cell.angle_beta   90.00
_cell.angle_gamma   90.00
#
_symmetry.space_group_name_H-M   'P 1'
#
loop_
_entity.id
_entity.type
_entity.pdbx_description
1 polymer ?
#
loop_
_entity_poly.entity_id
_entity_poly.type
_entity_poly.pdbx_seq_one_letter_code
_entity_poly.pdbx_strand_id
1 'polypeptide(L)'
;MHYSSRMPGSVMPGLGAHPQVPQAQTVSANSQILGYLGRALSLEFSAGQHYLAQASLAKFRQEIAFAEGFVTLANEEFQHANLITDRMVAQGALPAGSVLRPAGPATNIAEALRSCEEREVALIQLYSEASQYCANFGAHEDHALFSRLLEEEHTQLMRVQSWLEEYFHNMTQAYQPTRSFV
;
A
#
# COMPACT_ATOMS: atom_id res chain seq x y z
N MET A 1 -16.20 -72.17 -19.65
CA MET A 1 -16.69 -71.10 -18.74
C MET A 1 -16.97 -69.87 -19.59
N HIS A 2 -18.24 -69.67 -19.95
CA HIS A 2 -18.70 -68.48 -20.64
C HIS A 2 -19.12 -67.44 -19.61
N TYR A 3 -18.61 -66.21 -19.75
CA TYR A 3 -19.28 -65.04 -19.21
C TYR A 3 -19.34 -63.98 -20.30
N SER A 4 -20.54 -63.84 -20.85
CA SER A 4 -20.96 -62.74 -21.71
C SER A 4 -21.35 -61.60 -20.77
N SER A 5 -20.76 -60.42 -20.93
CA SER A 5 -21.30 -59.20 -20.30
C SER A 5 -21.75 -58.25 -21.40
N ARG A 6 -23.07 -58.23 -21.57
CA ARG A 6 -23.83 -57.26 -22.36
C ARG A 6 -23.57 -55.86 -21.81
N MET A 7 -23.21 -54.94 -22.70
CA MET A 7 -23.34 -53.50 -22.47
C MET A 7 -24.83 -53.14 -22.29
N PRO A 8 -25.21 -52.42 -21.23
CA PRO A 8 -26.46 -51.66 -21.20
C PRO A 8 -26.16 -50.16 -21.29
N GLY A 9 -26.73 -49.51 -22.31
CA GLY A 9 -27.10 -48.10 -22.25
C GLY A 9 -25.98 -47.07 -22.40
N SER A 10 -25.73 -46.66 -23.64
CA SER A 10 -25.25 -45.31 -23.93
C SER A 10 -26.31 -44.30 -23.47
N VAL A 11 -26.19 -43.78 -22.25
CA VAL A 11 -26.98 -42.63 -21.81
C VAL A 11 -26.23 -41.37 -22.24
N MET A 12 -26.73 -40.72 -23.29
CA MET A 12 -26.33 -39.37 -23.65
C MET A 12 -26.43 -38.47 -22.42
N PRO A 13 -25.38 -37.73 -22.03
CA PRO A 13 -25.53 -36.65 -21.07
C PRO A 13 -26.43 -35.59 -21.72
N GLY A 14 -27.63 -35.42 -21.17
CA GLY A 14 -28.55 -34.37 -21.59
C GLY A 14 -27.88 -33.00 -21.48
N LEU A 15 -28.05 -32.20 -22.53
CA LEU A 15 -27.96 -30.75 -22.50
C LEU A 15 -28.69 -30.23 -21.25
N GLY A 16 -27.99 -29.80 -20.21
CA GLY A 16 -28.62 -29.07 -19.11
C GLY A 16 -28.06 -29.25 -17.70
N ALA A 17 -27.14 -30.18 -17.42
CA ALA A 17 -26.61 -30.36 -16.07
C ALA A 17 -25.23 -29.69 -15.88
N HIS A 18 -25.17 -28.37 -16.03
CA HIS A 18 -24.07 -27.62 -15.42
C HIS A 18 -24.29 -27.60 -13.91
N PRO A 19 -23.29 -27.92 -13.07
CA PRO A 19 -23.40 -27.64 -11.65
C PRO A 19 -23.66 -26.14 -11.50
N GLN A 20 -24.80 -25.79 -10.90
CA GLN A 20 -25.05 -24.42 -10.46
C GLN A 20 -23.99 -24.13 -9.39
N VAL A 21 -22.89 -23.52 -9.82
CA VAL A 21 -22.00 -22.81 -8.92
C VAL A 21 -22.92 -21.83 -8.17
N PRO A 22 -22.95 -21.85 -6.84
CA PRO A 22 -23.73 -20.88 -6.08
C PRO A 22 -23.38 -19.50 -6.64
N GLN A 23 -24.37 -18.80 -7.20
CA GLN A 23 -24.18 -17.41 -7.59
C GLN A 23 -23.77 -16.71 -6.30
N ALA A 24 -22.48 -16.37 -6.19
CA ALA A 24 -22.00 -15.48 -5.16
C ALA A 24 -22.94 -14.27 -5.22
N GLN A 25 -23.65 -14.00 -4.12
CA GLN A 25 -24.51 -12.84 -4.02
C GLN A 25 -23.64 -11.64 -4.36
N THR A 26 -23.80 -11.12 -5.56
CA THR A 26 -23.13 -9.91 -6.00
C THR A 26 -23.83 -8.77 -5.26
N VAL A 27 -23.44 -8.56 -4.01
CA VAL A 27 -23.58 -7.23 -3.40
C VAL A 27 -22.85 -6.32 -4.37
N SER A 28 -23.58 -5.47 -5.07
CA SER A 28 -23.01 -4.51 -6.01
C SER A 28 -22.02 -3.65 -5.21
N ALA A 29 -20.73 -3.98 -5.30
CA ALA A 29 -19.69 -3.21 -4.65
C ALA A 29 -19.82 -1.74 -5.09
N ASN A 30 -19.73 -0.81 -4.15
CA ASN A 30 -19.84 0.60 -4.48
C ASN A 30 -18.63 0.98 -5.35
N SER A 31 -18.88 1.27 -6.64
CA SER A 31 -17.85 1.57 -7.63
C SER A 31 -16.95 2.73 -7.22
N GLN A 32 -17.48 3.69 -6.46
CA GLN A 32 -16.71 4.83 -5.96
C GLN A 32 -15.73 4.40 -4.85
N ILE A 33 -16.17 3.56 -3.92
CA ILE A 33 -15.32 3.02 -2.84
C ILE A 33 -14.23 2.13 -3.43
N LEU A 34 -14.57 1.24 -4.37
CA LEU A 34 -13.57 0.47 -5.12
C LEU A 34 -12.59 1.37 -5.87
N GLY A 35 -13.06 2.50 -6.40
CA GLY A 35 -12.21 3.53 -7.00
C GLY A 35 -11.21 4.15 -6.02
N TYR A 36 -11.61 4.41 -4.77
CA TYR A 36 -10.71 4.87 -3.71
C TYR A 36 -9.69 3.77 -3.33
N LEU A 37 -10.14 2.54 -3.12
CA LEU A 37 -9.27 1.40 -2.79
C LEU A 37 -8.21 1.16 -3.89
N GLY A 38 -8.59 1.21 -5.17
CA GLY A 38 -7.65 1.04 -6.28
C GLY A 38 -6.61 2.16 -6.39
N ARG A 39 -7.00 3.41 -6.11
CA ARG A 39 -6.06 4.54 -6.04
C ARG A 39 -5.12 4.44 -4.84
N ALA A 40 -5.66 4.06 -3.68
CA ALA A 40 -4.87 3.84 -2.46
C ALA A 40 -3.81 2.78 -2.70
N LEU A 41 -4.19 1.63 -3.24
CA LEU A 41 -3.26 0.56 -3.57
C LEU A 41 -2.13 1.01 -4.51
N SER A 42 -2.44 1.88 -5.48
CA SER A 42 -1.43 2.45 -6.38
C SER A 42 -0.48 3.41 -5.66
N LEU A 43 -0.97 4.22 -4.72
CA LEU A 43 -0.14 5.11 -3.90
C LEU A 43 0.75 4.30 -2.95
N GLU A 44 0.20 3.30 -2.26
CA GLU A 44 0.95 2.43 -1.34
C GLU A 44 2.12 1.74 -2.04
N PHE A 45 1.88 1.07 -3.17
CA PHE A 45 2.96 0.46 -3.93
C PHE A 45 3.96 1.48 -4.48
N SER A 46 3.50 2.70 -4.81
CA SER A 46 4.39 3.78 -5.23
C SER A 46 5.30 4.27 -4.10
N ALA A 47 4.77 4.36 -2.87
CA ALA A 47 5.49 4.75 -1.68
C ALA A 47 6.50 3.66 -1.29
N GLY A 48 6.05 2.41 -1.16
CA GLY A 48 6.92 1.26 -0.89
C GLY A 48 8.07 1.12 -1.90
N GLN A 49 7.80 1.23 -3.20
CA GLN A 49 8.86 1.24 -4.23
C GLN A 49 9.85 2.39 -4.03
N HIS A 50 9.35 3.58 -3.70
CA HIS A 50 10.20 4.75 -3.50
C HIS A 50 11.08 4.61 -2.25
N TYR A 51 10.54 4.10 -1.15
CA TYR A 51 11.28 3.88 0.09
C TYR A 51 12.35 2.81 -0.10
N LEU A 52 12.08 1.73 -0.83
CA LEU A 52 13.13 0.77 -1.21
C LEU A 52 14.23 1.41 -2.07
N ALA A 53 13.87 2.30 -2.99
CA ALA A 53 14.86 3.02 -3.79
C ALA A 53 15.73 3.94 -2.91
N GLN A 54 15.13 4.69 -1.98
CA GLN A 54 15.87 5.54 -1.05
C GLN A 54 16.74 4.72 -0.09
N ALA A 55 16.26 3.58 0.38
CA ALA A 55 17.05 2.64 1.17
C ALA A 55 18.31 2.18 0.42
N SER A 56 18.15 1.81 -0.86
CA SER A 56 19.27 1.40 -1.71
C SER A 56 20.28 2.52 -1.92
N LEU A 57 19.80 3.74 -2.20
CA LEU A 57 20.64 4.93 -2.36
C LEU A 57 21.38 5.31 -1.07
N ALA A 58 20.71 5.27 0.08
CA ALA A 58 21.31 5.51 1.39
C ALA A 58 22.39 4.46 1.70
N LYS A 59 22.10 3.18 1.44
CA LYS A 59 23.09 2.10 1.59
C LYS A 59 24.32 2.31 0.69
N PHE A 60 24.12 2.74 -0.55
CA PHE A 60 25.21 3.07 -1.46
C PHE A 60 26.11 4.18 -0.92
N ARG A 61 25.53 5.16 -0.22
CA ARG A 61 26.23 6.26 0.47
C ARG A 61 26.74 5.91 1.88
N GLN A 62 26.60 4.66 2.33
CA GLN A 62 26.95 4.21 3.70
C GLN A 62 26.13 4.88 4.82
N GLU A 63 24.94 5.38 4.50
CA GLU A 63 23.98 5.98 5.45
C GLU A 63 23.07 4.89 6.05
N ILE A 64 23.66 3.90 6.73
CA ILE A 64 22.99 2.62 7.04
C ILE A 64 21.75 2.80 7.94
N ALA A 65 21.79 3.67 8.94
CA ALA A 65 20.64 3.91 9.82
C ALA A 65 19.41 4.42 9.03
N PHE A 66 19.62 5.33 8.07
CA PHE A 66 18.54 5.79 7.20
C PHE A 66 18.09 4.69 6.22
N ALA A 67 19.01 3.87 5.73
CA ALA A 67 18.64 2.74 4.87
C ALA A 67 17.70 1.75 5.58
N GLU A 68 17.95 1.44 6.85
CA GLU A 68 17.08 0.59 7.67
C GLU A 68 15.72 1.25 7.96
N GLY A 69 15.71 2.56 8.24
CA GLY A 69 14.49 3.34 8.40
C GLY A 69 13.61 3.32 7.15
N PHE A 70 14.20 3.51 5.97
CA PHE A 70 13.48 3.44 4.70
C PHE A 70 12.97 2.03 4.37
N VAL A 71 13.69 0.96 4.72
CA VAL A 71 13.17 -0.42 4.59
C VAL A 71 11.97 -0.64 5.51
N THR A 72 12.02 -0.10 6.73
CA THR A 72 10.89 -0.17 7.66
C THR A 72 9.66 0.52 7.08
N LEU A 73 9.80 1.76 6.60
CA LEU A 73 8.73 2.48 5.91
C LEU A 73 8.17 1.66 4.74
N ALA A 74 9.02 1.12 3.87
CA ALA A 74 8.56 0.33 2.73
C ALA A 74 7.71 -0.88 3.14
N ASN A 75 8.07 -1.55 4.22
CA ASN A 75 7.33 -2.70 4.73
C ASN A 75 5.97 -2.30 5.32
N GLU A 76 5.88 -1.14 5.95
CA GLU A 76 4.61 -0.58 6.45
C GLU A 76 3.65 -0.32 5.28
N GLU A 77 4.10 0.30 4.18
CA GLU A 77 3.25 0.53 2.99
C GLU A 77 2.78 -0.78 2.33
N PHE A 78 3.62 -1.83 2.37
CA PHE A 78 3.19 -3.15 1.89
C PHE A 78 2.14 -3.79 2.81
N GLN A 79 2.15 -3.48 4.11
CA GLN A 79 1.09 -3.91 5.03
C GLN A 79 -0.22 -3.15 4.76
N HIS A 80 -0.16 -1.84 4.48
CA HIS A 80 -1.32 -1.05 4.06
C HIS A 80 -1.91 -1.59 2.74
N ALA A 81 -1.06 -1.86 1.74
CA ALA A 81 -1.46 -2.49 0.49
C ALA A 81 -2.16 -3.84 0.69
N ASN A 82 -1.69 -4.65 1.66
CA ASN A 82 -2.33 -5.91 2.01
C ASN A 82 -3.73 -5.69 2.61
N LEU A 83 -3.89 -4.75 3.56
CA LEU A 83 -5.19 -4.41 4.16
C LEU A 83 -6.20 -3.92 3.12
N ILE A 84 -5.75 -3.09 2.18
CA ILE A 84 -6.57 -2.61 1.06
C ILE A 84 -7.00 -3.77 0.17
N THR A 85 -6.08 -4.68 -0.15
CA THR A 85 -6.37 -5.86 -0.96
C THR A 85 -7.40 -6.76 -0.28
N ASP A 86 -7.25 -7.03 1.02
CA ASP A 86 -8.21 -7.80 1.81
C ASP A 86 -9.60 -7.14 1.79
N ARG A 87 -9.64 -5.79 1.86
CA ARG A 87 -10.91 -5.06 1.77
C ARG A 87 -11.56 -5.15 0.39
N MET A 88 -10.79 -5.08 -0.69
CA MET A 88 -11.31 -5.28 -2.05
C MET A 88 -11.89 -6.69 -2.21
N VAL A 89 -11.17 -7.71 -1.73
CA VAL A 89 -11.62 -9.11 -1.77
C VAL A 89 -12.92 -9.30 -0.97
N ALA A 90 -13.02 -8.69 0.20
CA ALA A 90 -14.25 -8.72 1.01
C ALA A 90 -15.47 -8.11 0.29
N GLN A 91 -15.25 -7.18 -0.65
CA GLN A 91 -16.29 -6.60 -1.50
C GLN A 91 -16.54 -7.40 -2.79
N GLY A 92 -15.90 -8.56 -2.95
CA GLY A 92 -16.01 -9.39 -4.15
C GLY A 92 -15.23 -8.84 -5.36
N ALA A 93 -14.26 -7.95 -5.12
CA ALA A 93 -13.39 -7.38 -6.15
C ALA A 93 -11.94 -7.86 -5.98
N LEU A 94 -11.22 -7.98 -7.09
CA LEU A 94 -9.76 -8.17 -7.07
C LEU A 94 -9.08 -6.87 -7.49
N PRO A 95 -7.87 -6.58 -6.98
CA PRO A 95 -7.10 -5.43 -7.44
C PRO A 95 -6.79 -5.56 -8.93
N ALA A 96 -7.01 -4.47 -9.67
CA ALA A 96 -6.47 -4.32 -11.02
C ALA A 96 -4.95 -4.07 -10.96
N GLY A 97 -4.29 -4.02 -12.11
CA GLY A 97 -2.88 -3.62 -12.16
C GLY A 97 -2.69 -2.19 -11.62
N SER A 98 -1.92 -2.06 -10.54
CA SER A 98 -1.59 -0.76 -9.94
C SER A 98 -0.75 0.09 -10.89
N VAL A 99 -0.96 1.41 -10.87
CA VAL A 99 -0.19 2.37 -11.66
C VAL A 99 0.79 3.09 -10.74
N LEU A 100 2.06 2.71 -10.79
CA LEU A 100 3.06 3.23 -9.87
C LEU A 100 3.62 4.58 -10.34
N ARG A 101 3.69 5.57 -9.43
CA ARG A 101 4.52 6.76 -9.60
C ARG A 101 5.99 6.33 -9.57
N PRO A 102 6.83 6.73 -10.53
CA PRO A 102 8.26 6.44 -10.52
C PRO A 102 8.93 6.86 -9.20
N ALA A 103 9.92 6.08 -8.76
CA ALA A 103 10.79 6.50 -7.66
C ALA A 103 11.68 7.66 -8.14
N GLY A 104 11.65 8.78 -7.41
CA GLY A 104 12.53 9.91 -7.69
C GLY A 104 13.97 9.65 -7.20
N PRO A 105 15.00 10.10 -7.94
CA PRO A 105 16.37 10.07 -7.44
C PRO A 105 16.54 11.09 -6.30
N ALA A 106 17.31 10.72 -5.28
CA ALA A 106 17.77 11.65 -4.25
C ALA A 106 19.29 11.58 -4.11
N THR A 107 19.95 12.73 -4.07
CA THR A 107 21.41 12.82 -3.98
C THR A 107 21.92 12.79 -2.54
N ASN A 108 21.05 13.09 -1.57
CA ASN A 108 21.34 13.13 -0.14
C ASN A 108 20.10 12.76 0.70
N ILE A 109 20.27 12.59 2.02
CA ILE A 109 19.19 12.23 2.94
C ILE A 109 18.10 13.30 3.02
N ALA A 110 18.45 14.59 3.02
CA ALA A 110 17.44 15.64 3.09
C ALA A 110 16.51 15.63 1.87
N GLU A 111 17.04 15.41 0.67
CA GLU A 111 16.23 15.22 -0.54
C GLU A 111 15.35 13.97 -0.44
N ALA A 112 15.91 12.85 0.03
CA ALA A 112 15.18 11.59 0.19
C ALA A 112 14.00 11.75 1.16
N LEU A 113 14.22 12.38 2.31
CA LEU A 113 13.18 12.58 3.34
C LEU A 113 12.09 13.56 2.86
N ARG A 114 12.44 14.63 2.14
CA ARG A 114 11.44 15.52 1.53
C ARG A 114 10.59 14.79 0.49
N SER A 115 11.19 13.94 -0.34
CA SER A 115 10.42 13.16 -1.30
C SER A 115 9.57 12.06 -0.65
N CYS A 116 9.91 11.62 0.56
CA CYS A 116 9.03 10.78 1.38
C CYS A 116 7.85 11.60 1.92
N GLU A 117 8.11 12.77 2.52
CA GLU A 117 7.08 13.70 3.00
C GLU A 117 6.02 14.01 1.93
N GLU A 118 6.43 14.27 0.69
CA GLU A 118 5.51 14.48 -0.43
C GLU A 118 4.55 13.31 -0.69
N ARG A 119 4.97 12.07 -0.39
CA ARG A 119 4.17 10.86 -0.60
C ARG A 119 3.20 10.63 0.54
N GLU A 120 3.67 10.83 1.78
CA GLU A 120 2.83 10.83 2.98
C GLU A 120 1.66 11.82 2.83
N VAL A 121 1.96 13.05 2.38
CA VAL A 121 0.92 14.07 2.14
C VAL A 121 -0.09 13.63 1.09
N ALA A 122 0.34 12.93 0.03
CA ALA A 122 -0.56 12.42 -1.00
C ALA A 122 -1.47 11.30 -0.47
N LEU A 123 -0.95 10.40 0.38
CA LEU A 123 -1.72 9.35 1.05
C LEU A 123 -2.73 9.96 2.04
N ILE A 124 -2.29 10.90 2.89
CA ILE A 124 -3.15 11.65 3.82
C ILE A 124 -4.31 12.32 3.08
N GLN A 125 -4.02 12.99 1.96
CA GLN A 125 -5.06 13.64 1.16
C GLN A 125 -6.08 12.61 0.66
N LEU A 126 -5.61 11.50 0.06
CA LEU A 126 -6.51 10.48 -0.47
C LEU A 126 -7.35 9.84 0.65
N TYR A 127 -6.75 9.50 1.78
CA TYR A 127 -7.46 8.86 2.90
C TYR A 127 -8.42 9.79 3.61
N SER A 128 -8.11 11.08 3.70
CA SER A 128 -9.06 12.09 4.19
C SER A 128 -10.30 12.17 3.28
N GLU A 129 -10.10 12.25 1.95
CA GLU A 129 -11.19 12.27 0.97
C GLU A 129 -12.03 10.99 1.01
N ALA A 130 -11.36 9.83 1.06
CA ALA A 130 -12.00 8.52 1.09
C ALA A 130 -12.79 8.29 2.39
N SER A 131 -12.21 8.62 3.54
CA SER A 131 -12.87 8.52 4.84
C SER A 131 -14.13 9.40 4.88
N GLN A 132 -14.02 10.66 4.48
CA GLN A 132 -15.17 11.57 4.44
C GLN A 132 -16.28 11.06 3.51
N TYR A 133 -15.93 10.52 2.35
CA TYR A 133 -16.89 9.91 1.44
C TYR A 133 -17.61 8.72 2.09
N CYS A 134 -16.87 7.81 2.73
CA CYS A 134 -17.43 6.63 3.37
C CYS A 134 -18.33 6.98 4.56
N ALA A 135 -17.97 7.98 5.35
CA ALA A 135 -18.80 8.52 6.43
C ALA A 135 -20.14 9.04 5.90
N ASN A 136 -20.10 9.83 4.82
CA ASN A 136 -21.32 10.40 4.21
C ASN A 136 -22.19 9.33 3.53
N PHE A 137 -21.59 8.29 2.96
CA PHE A 137 -22.30 7.20 2.31
C PHE A 137 -22.86 6.16 3.29
N GLY A 138 -22.37 6.13 4.55
CA GLY A 138 -22.73 5.12 5.55
C GLY A 138 -21.97 3.80 5.39
N ALA A 139 -20.82 3.80 4.70
CA ALA A 139 -19.96 2.63 4.58
C ALA A 139 -19.04 2.51 5.80
N HIS A 140 -19.57 1.99 6.91
CA HIS A 140 -18.90 1.99 8.21
C HIS A 140 -17.56 1.25 8.23
N GLU A 141 -17.47 0.08 7.59
CA GLU A 141 -16.24 -0.71 7.55
C GLU A 141 -15.14 -0.04 6.70
N ASP A 142 -15.51 0.55 5.55
CA ASP A 142 -14.58 1.29 4.69
C ASP A 142 -14.13 2.59 5.36
N HIS A 143 -15.04 3.28 6.04
CA HIS A 143 -14.71 4.45 6.86
C HIS A 143 -13.72 4.08 7.97
N ALA A 144 -13.93 2.97 8.66
CA ALA A 144 -13.02 2.51 9.71
C ALA A 144 -11.62 2.19 9.15
N LEU A 145 -11.54 1.53 7.99
CA LEU A 145 -10.28 1.25 7.32
C LEU A 145 -9.55 2.54 6.93
N PHE A 146 -10.20 3.44 6.19
CA PHE A 146 -9.55 4.66 5.72
C PHE A 146 -9.18 5.61 6.86
N SER A 147 -9.99 5.69 7.92
CA SER A 147 -9.66 6.49 9.10
C SER A 147 -8.45 5.94 9.86
N ARG A 148 -8.33 4.61 9.95
CA ARG A 148 -7.14 3.97 10.53
C ARG A 148 -5.89 4.28 9.70
N LEU A 149 -5.95 4.05 8.40
CA LEU A 149 -4.81 4.30 7.51
C LEU A 149 -4.41 5.79 7.57
N LEU A 150 -5.39 6.70 7.57
CA LEU A 150 -5.13 8.14 7.72
C LEU A 150 -4.35 8.49 9.00
N GLU A 151 -4.67 7.87 10.13
CA GLU A 151 -3.96 8.07 11.40
C GLU A 151 -2.53 7.50 11.35
N GLU A 152 -2.37 6.34 10.72
CA GLU A 152 -1.07 5.71 10.47
C GLU A 152 -0.20 6.65 9.59
N GLU A 153 -0.72 7.22 8.51
CA GLU A 153 0.02 8.17 7.66
C GLU A 153 0.39 9.48 8.35
N HIS A 154 -0.50 10.02 9.19
CA HIS A 154 -0.14 11.18 10.00
C HIS A 154 1.04 10.86 10.93
N THR A 155 1.09 9.66 11.49
CA THR A 155 2.19 9.22 12.34
C THR A 155 3.47 9.02 11.53
N GLN A 156 3.38 8.44 10.32
CA GLN A 156 4.51 8.28 9.41
C GLN A 156 5.09 9.64 8.99
N LEU A 157 4.24 10.59 8.60
CA LEU A 157 4.63 11.97 8.26
C LEU A 157 5.43 12.63 9.39
N MET A 158 4.92 12.57 10.62
CA MET A 158 5.61 13.14 11.79
C MET A 158 6.97 12.48 12.02
N ARG A 159 7.07 11.16 11.83
CA ARG A 159 8.34 10.43 11.93
C ARG A 159 9.35 10.85 10.87
N VAL A 160 8.92 11.01 9.61
CA VAL A 160 9.76 11.50 8.51
C VAL A 160 10.25 12.93 8.77
N GLN A 161 9.38 13.81 9.27
CA GLN A 161 9.74 15.18 9.63
C GLN A 161 10.74 15.21 10.79
N SER A 162 10.55 14.37 11.83
CA SER A 162 11.51 14.23 12.93
C SER A 162 12.89 13.82 12.42
N TRP A 163 12.97 12.84 11.51
CA TRP A 163 14.24 12.43 10.92
C TRP A 163 14.92 13.55 10.12
N LEU A 164 14.14 14.40 9.45
CA LEU A 164 14.67 15.53 8.70
C LEU A 164 15.26 16.59 9.64
N GLU A 165 14.57 16.91 10.73
CA GLU A 165 15.04 17.81 11.77
C GLU A 165 16.33 17.31 12.44
N GLU A 166 16.35 16.04 12.84
CA GLU A 166 17.53 15.38 13.41
C GLU A 166 18.72 15.40 12.44
N TYR A 167 18.48 15.15 11.15
CA TYR A 167 19.52 15.20 10.13
C TYR A 167 20.15 16.60 10.03
N PHE A 168 19.33 17.66 9.99
CA PHE A 168 19.85 19.03 9.96
C PHE A 168 20.56 19.44 11.25
N HIS A 169 20.07 18.97 12.40
CA HIS A 169 20.71 19.20 13.69
C HIS A 169 22.12 18.59 13.70
N ASN A 170 22.25 17.32 13.29
CA ASN A 170 23.51 16.60 13.25
C ASN A 170 24.52 17.23 12.27
N MET A 171 24.07 17.68 11.09
CA MET A 171 24.93 18.40 10.15
C MET A 171 25.46 19.71 10.73
N THR A 172 24.62 20.46 11.45
CA THR A 172 25.02 21.74 12.05
C THR A 172 26.05 21.55 13.16
N GLN A 173 25.89 20.50 13.98
CA GLN A 173 26.86 20.15 15.02
C GLN A 173 28.20 19.70 14.43
N ALA A 174 28.19 18.88 13.37
CA ALA A 174 29.41 18.43 12.70
C ALA A 174 30.23 19.57 12.07
N TYR A 175 29.58 20.71 11.75
CA TYR A 175 30.22 21.87 11.16
C TYR A 175 30.75 22.90 12.18
N GLN A 176 30.52 22.75 13.49
CA GLN A 176 31.12 23.67 14.48
C GLN A 176 32.62 23.35 14.66
N PRO A 177 33.56 24.18 14.16
CA PRO A 177 34.98 23.93 14.41
C PRO A 177 35.24 24.11 15.89
N THR A 178 36.03 23.19 16.46
CA THR A 178 36.51 23.27 17.85
C THR A 178 37.15 24.65 18.03
N ARG A 179 36.46 25.57 18.71
CA ARG A 179 37.06 26.84 19.15
C ARG A 179 38.07 26.50 20.22
N SER A 180 39.27 26.15 19.79
CA SER A 180 40.44 26.04 20.65
C SER A 180 40.80 27.46 21.09
N PHE A 181 40.32 27.85 22.26
CA PHE A 181 40.80 29.05 22.93
C PHE A 181 42.21 28.75 23.46
N VAL A 182 43.20 29.43 22.88
CA VAL A 182 44.57 29.56 23.42
C VAL A 182 44.57 30.69 24.43
#